data_AF-A0A349PZ61-F1
#
_entry.id   AF-A0A349PZ61-F1
#
_cell.length_a   1.000
_cell.length_b   1.000
_cell.length_c   1.000
_cell.angle_alpha   90.00
_cell.angle_beta   90.00
_cell.angle_gamma   90.00
#
_symmetry.space_group_name_H-M   'P 1'
#
loop_
_entity.id
_entity.type
_entity.pdbx_description
1 polymer ?
#
loop_
_entity_poly.entity_id
_entity_poly.type
_entity_poly.pdbx_seq_one_letter_code
_entity_poly.pdbx_strand_id
1 'polypeptide(L)'
;MAKTTKAVSADKKSNSNSVEKKSWAITKQHKIVLGSLLVLFSIALLLAFISFFIYGQQDQSAVNQLSDRNETVQNWLGKFGAFLADLMIYKGFGVASFLFVRLFFLTGIFLVLDISS
;
A
#
# COMPACT_ATOMS: atom_id res chain seq x y z
N MET A 1 4.61 -79.79 -23.15
CA MET A 1 5.26 -79.57 -21.84
C MET A 1 5.15 -78.08 -21.49
N ALA A 2 4.91 -77.80 -20.21
CA ALA A 2 4.40 -76.55 -19.65
C ALA A 2 5.47 -75.53 -19.19
N LYS A 3 4.97 -74.36 -18.75
CA LYS A 3 5.51 -73.33 -17.81
C LYS A 3 5.99 -72.02 -18.47
N THR A 4 5.81 -70.80 -17.92
CA THR A 4 5.09 -70.20 -16.77
C THR A 4 5.19 -68.67 -16.91
N THR A 5 4.17 -67.97 -16.38
CA THR A 5 4.01 -66.57 -15.94
C THR A 5 5.27 -65.71 -15.67
N LYS A 6 5.22 -64.39 -16.00
CA LYS A 6 5.67 -63.27 -15.15
C LYS A 6 5.09 -61.92 -15.63
N ALA A 7 4.42 -61.21 -14.72
CA ALA A 7 3.97 -59.83 -14.87
C ALA A 7 5.12 -58.86 -14.52
N VAL A 8 5.28 -57.78 -15.31
CA VAL A 8 6.07 -56.58 -14.94
C VAL A 8 5.36 -55.32 -15.46
N SER A 9 4.84 -54.58 -14.48
CA SER A 9 4.59 -53.14 -14.34
C SER A 9 4.95 -52.12 -15.44
N ALA A 10 3.98 -51.21 -15.62
CA ALA A 10 4.08 -49.74 -15.70
C ALA A 10 4.90 -49.06 -16.81
N ASP A 11 4.23 -48.27 -17.66
CA ASP A 11 4.51 -46.83 -17.74
C ASP A 11 3.35 -46.07 -18.40
N LYS A 12 2.43 -45.55 -17.57
CA LYS A 12 1.51 -44.49 -17.99
C LYS A 12 2.32 -43.22 -17.97
N LYS A 13 2.82 -42.79 -19.14
CA LYS A 13 3.51 -41.52 -19.35
C LYS A 13 2.57 -40.37 -18.97
N SER A 14 2.56 -40.05 -17.68
CA SER A 14 2.02 -38.82 -17.14
C SER A 14 2.95 -37.72 -17.63
N ASN A 15 2.56 -37.05 -18.73
CA ASN A 15 3.05 -35.72 -19.03
C ASN A 15 2.55 -34.81 -17.90
N SER A 16 3.27 -34.78 -16.78
CA SER A 16 3.14 -33.68 -15.85
C SER A 16 3.82 -32.49 -16.52
N ASN A 17 3.03 -31.76 -17.32
CA ASN A 17 3.32 -30.36 -17.59
C ASN A 17 3.25 -29.65 -16.23
N SER A 18 4.36 -29.68 -15.50
CA SER A 18 4.57 -28.85 -14.33
C SER A 18 4.63 -27.43 -14.87
N VAL A 19 3.47 -26.78 -14.90
CA VAL A 19 3.36 -25.33 -15.03
C VAL A 19 4.09 -24.79 -13.81
N GLU A 20 5.38 -24.47 -13.99
CA GLU A 20 6.15 -23.73 -13.00
C GLU A 20 5.35 -22.47 -12.70
N LYS A 21 4.75 -22.42 -11.51
CA LYS A 21 4.12 -21.22 -10.99
C LYS A 21 5.24 -20.21 -10.81
N LYS A 22 5.46 -19.37 -11.83
CA LYS A 22 6.39 -18.24 -11.79
C LYS A 22 6.03 -17.42 -10.55
N SER A 23 6.84 -17.55 -9.50
CA SER A 23 6.67 -16.76 -8.29
C SER A 23 6.81 -15.30 -8.69
N TRP A 24 5.83 -14.48 -8.31
CA TRP A 24 5.91 -13.03 -8.48
C TRP A 24 6.99 -12.51 -7.53
N ALA A 25 8.25 -12.57 -7.97
CA ALA A 25 9.37 -12.03 -7.24
C ALA A 25 9.35 -10.50 -7.35
N ILE A 26 9.21 -9.81 -6.21
CA ILE A 26 9.36 -8.36 -6.16
C ILE A 26 10.80 -8.01 -6.50
N THR A 27 11.00 -7.31 -7.61
CA THR A 27 12.34 -6.85 -8.02
C THR A 27 12.76 -5.62 -7.22
N LYS A 28 14.07 -5.35 -7.15
CA LYS A 28 14.63 -4.16 -6.50
C LYS A 28 14.00 -2.86 -7.02
N GLN A 29 13.70 -2.77 -8.32
CA GLN A 29 13.03 -1.60 -8.91
C GLN A 29 11.63 -1.37 -8.32
N HIS A 30 10.84 -2.44 -8.14
CA HIS A 30 9.52 -2.32 -7.51
C HIS A 30 9.61 -1.83 -6.07
N LYS A 31 10.60 -2.31 -5.29
CA LYS A 31 10.84 -1.83 -3.93
C LYS A 31 11.18 -0.34 -3.90
N ILE A 32 12.06 0.12 -4.79
CA ILE A 32 12.46 1.54 -4.87
C ILE A 32 11.27 2.42 -5.25
N VAL A 33 10.46 1.99 -6.22
CA VAL A 33 9.25 2.74 -6.65
C VAL A 33 8.24 2.82 -5.50
N LEU A 34 7.95 1.69 -4.85
CA LEU A 34 7.03 1.64 -3.70
C LEU A 34 7.56 2.47 -2.52
N GLY A 35 8.85 2.37 -2.22
CA GLY A 35 9.49 3.14 -1.16
C GLY A 35 9.44 4.64 -1.42
N SER A 36 9.74 5.07 -2.64
CA SER A 36 9.65 6.48 -3.03
C SER A 36 8.21 7.00 -2.91
N LEU A 37 7.23 6.21 -3.35
CA LEU A 37 5.81 6.52 -3.21
C LEU A 37 5.43 6.69 -1.74
N LEU A 38 5.90 5.80 -0.85
CA LEU A 38 5.64 5.86 0.59
C LEU A 38 6.26 7.10 1.25
N VAL A 39 7.48 7.49 0.87
CA VAL A 39 8.11 8.71 1.38
C VAL A 39 7.31 9.95 0.96
N LEU A 40 6.96 10.05 -0.32
CA LEU A 40 6.14 11.17 -0.83
C LEU A 40 4.76 11.22 -0.17
N PHE A 41 4.11 10.05 -0.02
CA PHE A 41 2.83 9.93 0.65
C PHE A 41 2.90 10.35 2.12
N SER A 42 3.98 9.99 2.81
CA SER A 42 4.21 10.44 4.19
C SER A 42 4.36 11.95 4.30
N ILE A 43 5.08 12.59 3.37
CA ILE A 43 5.23 14.06 3.36
C ILE A 43 3.87 14.70 3.09
N ALA A 44 3.10 14.17 2.14
CA ALA A 44 1.76 14.64 1.85
C ALA A 44 0.82 14.52 3.07
N LEU A 45 0.87 13.40 3.80
CA LEU A 45 0.14 13.22 5.05
C LEU A 45 0.54 14.24 6.11
N LEU A 46 1.84 14.49 6.27
CA LEU A 46 2.34 15.48 7.23
C LEU A 46 1.77 16.87 6.93
N LEU A 47 1.82 17.28 5.66
CA LEU A 47 1.27 18.57 5.21
C LEU A 47 -0.25 18.64 5.44
N ALA A 48 -0.99 17.59 5.09
CA ALA A 48 -2.44 17.52 5.30
C ALA A 48 -2.81 17.61 6.79
N PHE A 49 -2.04 16.94 7.67
CA PHE A 49 -2.26 16.93 9.11
C PHE A 49 -1.95 18.28 9.75
N ILE A 50 -0.81 18.90 9.42
CA ILE A 50 -0.49 20.25 9.88
C ILE A 50 -1.57 21.23 9.43
N SER A 51 -1.96 21.15 8.16
CA SER A 51 -2.99 22.01 7.58
C SER A 51 -4.35 21.83 8.26
N PHE A 52 -4.70 20.62 8.71
CA PHE A 52 -5.92 20.36 9.48
C PHE A 52 -5.96 21.07 10.84
N PHE A 53 -4.83 21.22 11.54
CA PHE A 53 -4.82 22.00 12.80
C PHE A 53 -5.03 23.49 12.56
N ILE A 54 -4.74 23.99 11.36
CA ILE A 54 -4.90 25.41 10.99
C ILE A 54 -6.31 25.66 10.43
N TYR A 55 -6.78 24.82 9.50
CA TYR A 55 -7.99 25.05 8.71
C TYR A 55 -9.11 24.02 8.94
N GLY A 56 -8.92 23.05 9.84
CA GLY A 56 -9.83 21.91 9.98
C GLY A 56 -11.27 22.32 10.35
N GLN A 57 -11.44 23.44 11.06
CA GLN A 57 -12.78 23.98 11.38
C GLN A 57 -13.46 24.58 10.15
N GLN A 58 -12.71 25.28 9.31
CA GLN A 58 -13.19 25.88 8.06
C GLN A 58 -13.54 24.81 7.03
N ASP A 59 -12.78 23.71 7.00
CA ASP A 59 -12.97 22.65 6.03
C ASP A 59 -14.11 21.67 6.39
N GLN A 60 -14.64 21.69 7.62
CA GLN A 60 -15.63 20.71 8.12
C GLN A 60 -16.90 20.59 7.27
N SER A 61 -17.44 21.70 6.78
CA SER A 61 -18.63 21.67 5.91
C SER A 61 -18.36 20.97 4.57
N ALA A 62 -17.16 21.12 4.04
CA ALA A 62 -16.76 20.60 2.75
C ALA A 62 -16.18 19.17 2.81
N VAL A 63 -15.75 18.68 3.98
CA VAL A 63 -15.12 17.34 4.11
C VAL A 63 -16.04 16.20 3.69
N ASN A 64 -17.35 16.29 3.98
CA ASN A 64 -18.32 15.26 3.62
C ASN A 64 -18.82 15.40 2.16
N GLN A 65 -18.45 16.49 1.47
CA GLN A 65 -18.88 16.82 0.12
C GLN A 65 -17.72 16.66 -0.88
N LEU A 66 -17.12 15.46 -0.89
CA LEU A 66 -16.01 15.10 -1.77
C LEU A 66 -16.38 15.17 -3.27
N SER A 67 -17.62 14.84 -3.61
CA SER A 67 -18.10 14.83 -5.01
C SER A 67 -18.62 16.19 -5.48
N ASP A 68 -18.91 17.10 -4.56
CA ASP A 68 -19.31 18.45 -4.91
C ASP A 68 -18.07 19.23 -5.31
N ARG A 69 -18.06 19.88 -6.47
CA ARG A 69 -16.91 20.68 -6.91
C ARG A 69 -17.00 22.15 -6.49
N ASN A 70 -18.16 22.59 -6.02
CA ASN A 70 -18.42 23.99 -5.70
C ASN A 70 -17.82 24.38 -4.34
N GLU A 71 -17.76 23.41 -3.43
CA GLU A 71 -17.23 23.60 -2.08
C GLU A 71 -15.72 23.61 -2.10
N THR A 72 -15.10 24.64 -1.51
CA THR A 72 -13.64 24.80 -1.49
C THR A 72 -13.10 24.44 -0.11
N VAL A 73 -11.89 23.88 -0.07
CA VAL A 73 -11.17 23.60 1.19
C VAL A 73 -9.83 24.32 1.18
N GLN A 74 -9.36 24.67 2.36
CA GLN A 74 -8.08 25.35 2.59
C GLN A 74 -6.94 24.37 2.90
N ASN A 75 -7.24 23.08 3.11
CA ASN A 75 -6.21 22.07 3.29
C ASN A 75 -5.20 22.09 2.14
N TRP A 76 -3.90 22.07 2.45
CA TRP A 76 -2.83 22.17 1.44
C TRP A 76 -2.83 21.02 0.43
N LEU A 77 -3.37 19.86 0.80
CA LEU A 77 -3.53 18.72 -0.10
C LEU A 77 -4.96 18.66 -0.69
N GLY A 78 -5.69 19.77 -0.65
CA GLY A 78 -7.06 19.90 -1.13
C GLY A 78 -8.05 19.01 -0.40
N LYS A 79 -9.16 18.66 -1.06
CA LYS A 79 -10.25 17.87 -0.45
C LYS A 79 -9.80 16.50 0.03
N PHE A 80 -8.89 15.88 -0.70
CA PHE A 80 -8.33 14.60 -0.33
C PHE A 80 -7.56 14.70 1.00
N GLY A 81 -6.75 15.74 1.17
CA GLY A 81 -6.07 16.04 2.43
C GLY A 81 -7.02 16.31 3.59
N ALA A 82 -8.01 17.17 3.36
CA ALA A 82 -9.02 17.51 4.37
C ALA A 82 -9.77 16.25 4.85
N PHE A 83 -10.18 15.40 3.92
CA PHE A 83 -10.84 14.12 4.24
C PHE A 83 -9.94 13.15 4.98
N LEU A 84 -8.69 12.98 4.53
CA LEU A 84 -7.77 12.05 5.15
C LEU A 84 -7.37 12.50 6.57
N ALA A 85 -7.22 13.81 6.77
CA ALA A 85 -6.95 14.39 8.07
C ALA A 85 -8.17 14.33 9.00
N ASP A 86 -9.39 14.61 8.52
CA ASP A 86 -10.61 14.43 9.32
C ASP A 86 -10.81 12.97 9.73
N LEU A 87 -10.57 12.02 8.82
CA LEU A 87 -10.67 10.59 9.13
C LEU A 87 -9.66 10.16 10.20
N MET A 88 -8.39 10.52 10.03
CA MET A 88 -7.31 10.05 10.89
C MET A 88 -7.22 10.84 12.20
N ILE A 89 -7.29 12.17 12.15
CA ILE A 89 -7.15 13.04 13.31
C ILE A 89 -8.48 13.21 14.03
N TYR A 90 -9.51 13.70 13.36
CA TYR A 90 -10.76 14.08 14.03
C TYR A 90 -11.60 12.88 14.47
N LYS A 91 -11.81 11.91 13.57
CA LYS A 91 -12.62 10.71 13.81
C LYS A 91 -11.82 9.51 14.31
N GLY A 92 -10.50 9.53 14.16
CA GLY A 92 -9.61 8.40 14.40
C GLY A 92 -8.76 8.55 15.66
N PHE A 93 -7.45 8.65 15.45
CA PHE A 93 -6.40 8.56 16.47
C PHE A 93 -5.98 9.92 17.04
N GLY A 94 -6.51 11.04 16.56
CA GLY A 94 -6.10 12.37 17.01
C GLY A 94 -4.65 12.67 16.68
N VAL A 95 -3.94 13.30 17.61
CA VAL A 95 -2.51 13.64 17.50
C VAL A 95 -1.62 12.40 17.34
N ALA A 96 -2.07 11.22 17.80
CA ALA A 96 -1.31 9.99 17.56
C ALA A 96 -1.19 9.64 16.06
N SER A 97 -1.98 10.26 15.18
CA SER A 97 -1.92 10.05 13.73
C SER A 97 -0.54 10.37 13.12
N PHE A 98 0.25 11.25 13.74
CA PHE A 98 1.63 11.52 13.28
C PHE A 98 2.55 10.30 13.37
N LEU A 99 2.18 9.27 14.13
CA LEU A 99 2.89 7.99 14.09
C LEU A 99 2.81 7.33 12.71
N PHE A 100 1.68 7.44 12.00
CA PHE A 100 1.56 6.89 10.65
C PHE A 100 2.48 7.61 9.67
N VAL A 101 2.63 8.93 9.78
CA VAL A 101 3.63 9.70 9.02
C VAL A 101 5.02 9.10 9.27
N ARG A 102 5.43 8.97 10.53
CA ARG A 102 6.74 8.39 10.87
C ARG A 102 6.91 6.97 10.31
N LEU A 103 5.89 6.11 10.44
CA LEU A 103 5.94 4.73 9.98
C LEU A 103 6.07 4.64 8.46
N PHE A 104 5.26 5.39 7.70
CA PHE A 104 5.34 5.41 6.24
C PHE A 104 6.67 5.98 5.76
N PHE A 105 7.17 7.05 6.40
CA PHE A 105 8.47 7.62 6.07
C PHE A 105 9.62 6.62 6.26
N LEU A 106 9.71 5.99 7.44
CA LEU A 106 10.77 5.02 7.75
C LEU A 106 10.68 3.79 6.86
N THR A 107 9.48 3.27 6.63
CA THR A 107 9.25 2.14 5.72
C THR A 107 9.65 2.50 4.29
N GLY A 108 9.30 3.71 3.85
CA GLY A 108 9.65 4.21 2.53
C GLY A 108 11.15 4.31 2.34
N ILE A 109 11.86 4.95 3.28
CA ILE A 109 13.33 5.04 3.25
C ILE A 109 13.97 3.66 3.27
N PHE A 110 13.50 2.77 4.14
CA PHE A 110 14.02 1.40 4.24
C PHE A 110 13.93 0.65 2.91
N LEU A 111 12.82 0.81 2.19
CA LEU A 111 12.61 0.21 0.86
C LEU A 111 13.45 0.87 -0.24
N VAL A 112 13.61 2.19 -0.21
CA VAL A 112 14.45 2.94 -1.19
C VAL A 112 15.91 2.56 -1.05
N LEU A 113 16.39 2.44 0.19
CA LEU A 113 17.79 2.11 0.48
C LEU A 113 18.08 0.60 0.37
N ASP A 114 17.06 -0.23 0.13
CA ASP A 114 17.14 -1.70 0.05
C ASP A 114 18.00 -2.30 1.19
N ILE A 115 17.78 -1.82 2.42
CA ILE A 115 18.57 -2.20 3.61
C ILE A 115 18.43 -3.71 3.92
N SER A 116 17.44 -4.37 3.31
CA SER A 116 17.34 -5.83 3.26
C SER A 116 18.04 -6.34 1.99
N SER A 117 19.36 -6.52 2.07
CA SER A 117 20.16 -7.28 1.09
C SER A 117 19.72 -8.74 1.00
#